data_AF-A0A1C6I5G0-F1
#
_entry.id   AF-A0A1C6I5G0-F1
#
_cell.length_a   1.000
_cell.length_b   1.000
_cell.length_c   1.000
_cell.angle_alpha   90.00
_cell.angle_beta   90.00
_cell.angle_gamma   90.00
#
_symmetry.space_group_name_H-M   'P 1'
#
loop_
_entity.id
_entity.type
_entity.pdbx_description
1 polymer ?
#
loop_
_entity_poly.entity_id
_entity_poly.type
_entity_poly.pdbx_seq_one_letter_code
_entity_poly.pdbx_strand_id
1 'polypeptide(L)'
;MLFLRHIIKNSFLGMCNVLCSKNKLIGKEKPLQARVERWILLKRNRASCFGSSRASITVETSLVFPVFICVLCCFMALAQMVLIETEVHYAASHTAKVCAQKAVVQQPQNARGVFFSIYEGGSLCENLIDGGKRGISIHSTLLEGEQLQIKAAYTLKVPVPFFSGLRFRKKTTVKRRIFSGYVKHWGEYEEAGDNQIVYVAENGVVYHKDSSCSHICLKITGSAAIQEVLHSSKYAACEKCIKKGKNPSALFVTAYGDCYHSTLGCSGLKRTIKAVKLKDVGNMRPCSRCASGR
;
A
#
# COMPACT_ATOMS: atom_id res chain seq x y z
N MET A 1 -29.34 -43.87 14.62
CA MET A 1 -30.02 -42.55 14.57
C MET A 1 -29.09 -41.59 13.85
N LEU A 2 -29.23 -41.45 12.53
CA LEU A 2 -29.99 -40.40 11.83
C LEU A 2 -29.25 -39.05 11.81
N PHE A 3 -29.21 -38.46 10.61
CA PHE A 3 -28.62 -37.16 10.21
C PHE A 3 -27.11 -37.10 9.98
N LEU A 4 -26.69 -37.46 8.75
CA LEU A 4 -25.94 -36.54 7.87
C LEU A 4 -26.08 -36.99 6.39
N ARG A 5 -27.32 -36.95 5.88
CA ARG A 5 -27.61 -36.96 4.44
C ARG A 5 -28.10 -35.55 4.06
N HIS A 6 -27.19 -34.76 3.48
CA HIS A 6 -27.34 -33.42 2.86
C HIS A 6 -26.07 -32.64 3.29
N ILE A 7 -25.05 -32.42 2.47
CA ILE A 7 -25.02 -31.58 1.27
C ILE A 7 -23.74 -31.96 0.52
N ILE A 8 -23.83 -32.79 -0.54
CA ILE A 8 -22.98 -32.71 -1.74
C ILE A 8 -23.82 -33.28 -2.87
N LYS A 9 -24.65 -32.44 -3.48
CA LYS A 9 -25.26 -32.71 -4.79
C LYS A 9 -24.85 -31.58 -5.73
N ASN A 10 -24.50 -31.98 -6.95
CA ASN A 10 -24.42 -31.20 -8.17
C ASN A 10 -23.06 -30.58 -8.51
N SER A 11 -22.14 -31.43 -8.94
CA SER A 11 -21.61 -31.43 -10.33
C SER A 11 -21.02 -32.83 -10.55
N PHE A 12 -21.07 -33.39 -11.76
CA PHE A 12 -20.59 -34.75 -12.11
C PHE A 12 -21.54 -35.96 -11.92
N LEU A 13 -22.82 -35.81 -12.28
CA LEU A 13 -23.64 -36.95 -12.68
C LEU A 13 -24.59 -36.54 -13.80
N GLY A 14 -24.01 -36.34 -14.98
CA GLY A 14 -24.74 -36.30 -16.24
C GLY A 14 -23.91 -37.09 -17.24
N MET A 15 -24.54 -38.06 -17.90
CA MET A 15 -24.00 -38.88 -19.00
C MET A 15 -23.25 -40.18 -18.64
N CYS A 16 -23.89 -41.04 -17.84
CA CYS A 16 -23.71 -42.49 -17.99
C CYS A 16 -25.07 -43.17 -17.92
N ASN A 17 -25.86 -43.02 -18.99
CA ASN A 17 -26.97 -43.90 -19.32
C ASN A 17 -27.36 -43.67 -20.78
N VAL A 18 -26.65 -44.33 -21.69
CA VAL A 18 -27.18 -44.59 -23.04
C VAL A 18 -26.97 -46.07 -23.33
N LEU A 19 -28.01 -46.82 -22.95
CA LEU A 19 -28.54 -48.01 -23.60
C LEU A 19 -27.61 -48.77 -24.56
N CYS A 20 -27.12 -49.90 -24.06
CA CYS A 20 -26.73 -51.02 -24.91
C CYS A 20 -28.00 -51.60 -25.55
N SER A 21 -28.34 -51.12 -26.75
CA SER A 21 -29.33 -51.76 -27.62
C SER A 21 -28.60 -52.49 -28.74
N LYS A 22 -28.63 -53.83 -28.67
CA LYS A 22 -28.21 -54.70 -29.76
C LYS A 22 -29.23 -54.60 -30.89
N ASN A 23 -28.94 -53.78 -31.91
CA ASN A 23 -29.67 -53.82 -33.18
C ASN A 23 -28.76 -54.30 -34.31
N LYS A 24 -29.13 -55.47 -34.84
CA LYS A 24 -28.65 -56.12 -36.05
C LYS A 24 -29.15 -55.32 -37.26
N LEU A 25 -28.24 -54.76 -38.06
CA LEU A 25 -28.52 -54.16 -39.39
C LEU A 25 -27.29 -54.47 -40.27
N ILE A 26 -27.32 -55.50 -41.12
CA ILE A 26 -27.73 -55.46 -42.54
C ILE A 26 -27.21 -54.20 -43.25
N GLY A 27 -26.37 -54.45 -44.26
CA GLY A 27 -25.52 -53.47 -44.92
C GLY A 27 -26.26 -52.33 -45.58
N LYS A 28 -25.78 -51.11 -45.29
CA LYS A 28 -25.76 -49.98 -46.22
C LYS A 28 -24.46 -49.23 -45.99
N GLU A 29 -23.69 -49.02 -47.06
CA GLU A 29 -22.47 -48.23 -47.02
C GLU A 29 -22.79 -46.81 -46.54
N LYS A 30 -22.09 -46.35 -45.50
CA LYS A 30 -22.28 -45.02 -44.92
C LYS A 30 -21.45 -43.99 -45.68
N PRO A 31 -21.94 -42.74 -45.84
CA PRO A 31 -21.25 -41.69 -46.57
C PRO A 31 -19.86 -41.40 -45.97
N LEU A 32 -18.90 -41.04 -46.83
CA LEU A 32 -17.49 -40.78 -46.48
C LEU A 32 -17.30 -39.87 -45.26
N GLN A 33 -18.18 -38.87 -45.09
CA GLN A 33 -18.15 -37.95 -43.94
C GLN A 33 -18.34 -38.67 -42.59
N ALA A 34 -19.24 -39.66 -42.51
CA ALA A 34 -19.46 -40.45 -41.29
C ALA A 34 -18.28 -41.37 -40.96
N ARG A 35 -17.50 -41.80 -41.97
CA ARG A 35 -16.26 -42.54 -41.77
C ARG A 35 -15.16 -41.64 -41.24
N VAL A 36 -15.04 -40.41 -41.75
CA VAL A 36 -14.05 -39.42 -41.31
C VAL A 36 -14.31 -38.97 -39.88
N GLU A 37 -15.55 -38.66 -39.49
CA GLU A 37 -15.87 -38.33 -38.09
C GLU A 37 -15.59 -39.48 -37.13
N ARG A 38 -15.93 -40.72 -37.52
CA ARG A 38 -15.61 -41.91 -36.71
C ARG A 38 -14.10 -42.13 -36.62
N TRP A 39 -13.34 -41.85 -37.68
CA TRP A 39 -11.88 -41.96 -37.67
C TRP A 39 -11.23 -40.86 -36.81
N ILE A 40 -11.74 -39.62 -36.84
CA ILE A 40 -11.31 -38.52 -35.97
C ILE A 40 -11.62 -38.82 -34.50
N LEU A 41 -12.80 -39.39 -34.21
CA LEU A 41 -13.18 -39.80 -32.86
C LEU A 41 -12.35 -40.99 -32.34
N LEU A 42 -11.97 -41.94 -33.21
CA LEU A 42 -11.14 -43.09 -32.84
C LEU A 42 -9.65 -42.75 -32.72
N LYS A 43 -9.14 -41.77 -33.49
CA LYS A 43 -7.73 -41.35 -33.47
C LYS A 43 -7.41 -40.34 -32.36
N ARG A 44 -8.44 -39.77 -31.70
CA ARG A 44 -8.25 -38.98 -30.48
C ARG A 44 -7.91 -39.92 -29.33
N ASN A 45 -6.66 -40.35 -29.27
CA ASN A 45 -6.05 -41.03 -28.13
C ASN A 45 -6.39 -40.27 -26.85
N ARG A 46 -7.41 -40.72 -26.13
CA ARG A 46 -7.59 -40.34 -24.74
C ARG A 46 -6.44 -40.99 -23.99
N ALA A 47 -5.40 -40.22 -23.70
CA ALA A 47 -4.45 -40.53 -22.65
C ALA A 47 -5.15 -40.36 -21.29
N SER A 48 -6.12 -41.22 -21.01
CA SER A 48 -6.70 -41.41 -19.68
C SER A 48 -7.41 -42.76 -19.65
N CYS A 49 -6.66 -43.81 -19.96
CA CYS A 49 -6.91 -45.11 -19.35
C CYS A 49 -6.68 -44.94 -17.84
N PHE A 50 -7.73 -44.61 -17.09
CA PHE A 50 -7.81 -45.01 -15.69
C PHE A 50 -7.84 -46.54 -15.70
N GLY A 51 -6.67 -47.15 -15.76
CA GLY A 51 -6.51 -48.53 -15.34
C GLY A 51 -6.95 -48.56 -13.89
N SER A 52 -8.13 -49.13 -13.62
CA SER A 52 -8.58 -49.45 -12.28
C SER A 52 -7.68 -50.56 -11.73
N SER A 53 -6.45 -50.21 -11.37
CA SER A 53 -5.60 -51.06 -10.55
C SER A 53 -6.26 -51.16 -9.17
N ARG A 54 -6.32 -52.37 -8.62
CA ARG A 54 -6.70 -52.59 -7.22
C ARG A 54 -5.62 -51.94 -6.34
N ALA A 55 -5.80 -50.67 -6.00
CA ALA A 55 -4.98 -50.01 -5.00
C ALA A 55 -5.31 -50.60 -3.64
N SER A 56 -4.32 -51.20 -2.98
CA SER A 56 -4.41 -51.60 -1.57
C SER A 56 -3.60 -50.61 -0.75
N ILE A 57 -4.15 -50.16 0.36
CA ILE A 57 -3.48 -49.33 1.36
C ILE A 57 -3.36 -50.15 2.63
N THR A 58 -2.21 -50.10 3.29
CA THR A 58 -2.07 -50.76 4.60
C THR A 58 -2.90 -50.01 5.64
N VAL A 59 -3.41 -50.75 6.64
CA VAL A 59 -4.24 -50.18 7.73
C VAL A 59 -3.44 -49.12 8.52
N GLU A 60 -2.13 -49.27 8.60
CA GLU A 60 -1.24 -48.27 9.21
C GLU A 60 -1.24 -46.97 8.39
N THR A 61 -1.09 -47.06 7.07
CA THR A 61 -1.03 -45.87 6.19
C THR A 61 -2.37 -45.14 6.14
N SER A 62 -3.50 -45.86 6.20
CA SER A 62 -4.83 -45.22 6.20
C SER A 62 -5.10 -44.40 7.47
N LEU A 63 -4.40 -44.67 8.57
CA LEU A 63 -4.48 -43.90 9.82
C LEU A 63 -3.41 -42.80 9.90
N VAL A 64 -2.18 -43.08 9.46
CA VAL A 64 -1.06 -42.12 9.52
C VAL A 64 -1.25 -40.99 8.51
N PHE A 65 -1.74 -41.29 7.31
CA PHE A 65 -1.83 -40.31 6.23
C PHE A 65 -2.77 -39.13 6.56
N PRO A 66 -4.00 -39.32 7.06
CA PRO A 66 -4.86 -38.20 7.45
C PRO A 66 -4.25 -37.31 8.55
N VAL A 67 -3.57 -37.90 9.53
CA VAL A 67 -2.88 -37.16 10.60
C VAL A 67 -1.75 -36.32 10.02
N PHE A 68 -0.94 -36.90 9.14
CA PHE A 68 0.13 -36.19 8.45
C PHE A 68 -0.40 -35.00 7.62
N ILE A 69 -1.46 -35.21 6.83
CA ILE A 69 -2.10 -34.14 6.07
C ILE A 69 -2.68 -33.06 7.00
N CYS A 70 -3.27 -33.43 8.13
CA CYS A 70 -3.77 -32.49 9.13
C CYS A 70 -2.62 -31.59 9.66
N VAL A 71 -1.48 -32.19 10.00
CA VAL A 71 -0.29 -31.44 10.46
C VAL A 71 0.21 -30.47 9.37
N LEU A 72 0.28 -30.90 8.11
CA LEU A 72 0.65 -30.02 7.00
C LEU A 72 -0.34 -28.85 6.82
N CYS A 73 -1.65 -29.13 6.88
CA CYS A 73 -2.68 -28.08 6.83
C CYS A 73 -2.55 -27.08 7.99
N CYS A 74 -2.23 -27.55 9.20
CA CYS A 74 -1.95 -26.68 10.33
C CYS A 74 -0.76 -25.76 10.09
N PHE A 75 0.35 -26.27 9.55
CA PHE A 75 1.50 -25.41 9.19
C PHE A 75 1.16 -24.36 8.14
N MET A 76 0.41 -24.73 7.11
CA MET A 76 -0.04 -23.76 6.10
C MET A 76 -0.96 -22.69 6.70
N ALA A 77 -1.87 -23.07 7.59
CA ALA A 77 -2.74 -22.14 8.29
C ALA A 77 -1.96 -21.19 9.21
N LEU A 78 -0.94 -21.69 9.93
CA LEU A 78 -0.03 -20.88 10.73
C LEU A 78 0.72 -19.86 9.86
N ALA A 79 1.27 -20.29 8.72
CA ALA A 79 1.97 -19.40 7.79
C ALA A 79 1.05 -18.29 7.26
N GLN A 80 -0.18 -18.62 6.87
CA GLN A 80 -1.17 -17.64 6.43
C GLN A 80 -1.54 -16.64 7.52
N MET A 81 -1.66 -17.08 8.77
CA MET A 81 -1.89 -16.17 9.90
C MET A 81 -0.73 -15.20 10.12
N VAL A 82 0.51 -15.69 10.04
CA VAL A 82 1.72 -14.84 10.15
C VAL A 82 1.75 -13.82 9.03
N LEU A 83 1.46 -14.20 7.79
CA LEU A 83 1.40 -13.26 6.66
C LEU A 83 0.41 -12.12 6.92
N ILE A 84 -0.82 -12.44 7.36
CA ILE A 84 -1.81 -11.41 7.69
C ILE A 84 -1.37 -10.54 8.86
N GLU A 85 -0.78 -11.14 9.89
CA GLU A 85 -0.25 -10.39 11.02
C GLU A 85 0.85 -9.42 10.60
N THR A 86 1.75 -9.83 9.70
CA THR A 86 2.80 -8.96 9.16
C THR A 86 2.26 -7.83 8.29
N GLU A 87 1.27 -8.10 7.44
CA GLU A 87 0.58 -7.10 6.60
C GLU A 87 -0.13 -6.05 7.45
N VAL A 88 -0.91 -6.47 8.46
CA VAL A 88 -1.59 -5.56 9.38
C VAL A 88 -0.58 -4.77 10.21
N HIS A 89 0.49 -5.41 10.69
CA HIS A 89 1.54 -4.73 11.44
C HIS A 89 2.29 -3.71 10.59
N TYR A 90 2.60 -4.05 9.34
CA TYR A 90 3.22 -3.14 8.37
C TYR A 90 2.35 -1.90 8.14
N ALA A 91 1.07 -2.10 7.82
CA ALA A 91 0.13 -1.01 7.61
C ALA A 91 -0.05 -0.14 8.86
N ALA A 92 -0.15 -0.75 10.05
CA ALA A 92 -0.25 -0.03 11.32
C ALA A 92 1.02 0.79 11.62
N SER A 93 2.20 0.23 11.35
CA SER A 93 3.49 0.92 11.53
C SER A 93 3.66 2.10 10.58
N HIS A 94 3.28 1.93 9.32
CA HIS A 94 3.34 3.01 8.34
C HIS A 94 2.32 4.11 8.64
N THR A 95 1.12 3.74 9.08
CA THR A 95 0.11 4.68 9.58
C THR A 95 0.63 5.46 10.77
N ALA A 96 1.24 4.78 11.74
CA ALA A 96 1.84 5.43 12.91
C ALA A 96 2.93 6.43 12.50
N LYS A 97 3.75 6.11 11.50
CA LYS A 97 4.76 7.03 10.95
C LYS A 97 4.13 8.29 10.34
N VAL A 98 3.15 8.14 9.45
CA VAL A 98 2.48 9.27 8.79
C VAL A 98 1.74 10.13 9.80
N CYS A 99 1.02 9.52 10.73
CA CYS A 99 0.30 10.25 11.77
C CYS A 99 1.25 10.94 12.74
N ALA A 100 2.36 10.30 13.14
CA ALA A 100 3.37 10.92 14.01
C ALA A 100 4.04 12.14 13.39
N GLN A 101 4.20 12.17 12.05
CA GLN A 101 4.73 13.34 11.33
C GLN A 101 3.72 14.49 11.24
N LYS A 102 2.43 14.18 11.20
CA LYS A 102 1.36 15.18 11.05
C LYS A 102 0.75 15.62 12.38
N ALA A 103 1.04 14.94 13.48
CA ALA A 103 0.42 15.15 14.79
C ALA A 103 0.57 16.58 15.33
N VAL A 104 1.63 17.31 14.94
CA VAL A 104 1.85 18.72 15.35
C VAL A 104 0.92 19.69 14.61
N VAL A 105 0.56 19.39 13.36
CA VAL A 105 -0.19 20.28 12.47
C VAL A 105 -1.68 19.91 12.42
N GLN A 106 -2.00 18.63 12.56
CA GLN A 106 -3.36 18.09 12.47
C GLN A 106 -3.60 17.05 13.56
N GLN A 107 -4.77 17.15 14.19
CA GLN A 107 -5.24 16.20 15.19
C GLN A 107 -5.36 14.79 14.56
N PRO A 108 -4.96 13.69 15.24
CA PRO A 108 -4.79 12.35 14.67
C PRO A 108 -6.11 11.60 14.31
N GLN A 109 -7.19 12.33 14.04
CA GLN A 109 -8.55 11.82 13.85
C GLN A 109 -8.69 10.91 12.61
N ASN A 110 -7.79 11.04 11.62
CA ASN A 110 -7.89 10.30 10.35
C ASN A 110 -6.99 9.05 10.24
N ALA A 111 -6.54 8.48 11.37
CA ALA A 111 -5.68 7.29 11.35
C ALA A 111 -6.33 6.09 10.63
N ARG A 112 -7.66 5.97 10.71
CA ARG A 112 -8.42 4.92 10.00
C ARG A 112 -8.33 5.07 8.49
N GLY A 113 -8.53 6.28 7.95
CA GLY A 113 -8.45 6.54 6.52
C GLY A 113 -7.05 6.28 5.98
N VAL A 114 -6.02 6.73 6.71
CA VAL A 114 -4.61 6.48 6.36
C VAL A 114 -4.31 4.98 6.36
N PHE A 115 -4.73 4.23 7.38
CA PHE A 115 -4.53 2.78 7.43
C PHE A 115 -5.11 2.07 6.22
N PHE A 116 -6.38 2.33 5.88
CA PHE A 116 -7.02 1.66 4.75
C PHE A 116 -6.54 2.12 3.37
N SER A 117 -5.87 3.27 3.29
CA SER A 117 -5.15 3.71 2.09
C SER A 117 -3.84 2.95 1.85
N ILE A 118 -3.22 2.42 2.91
CA ILE A 118 -1.96 1.66 2.87
C ILE A 118 -2.24 0.15 2.80
N TYR A 119 -3.22 -0.31 3.58
CA TYR A 119 -3.61 -1.71 3.62
C TYR A 119 -4.45 -2.05 2.39
N GLU A 120 -3.82 -2.60 1.35
CA GLU A 120 -4.52 -3.00 0.12
C GLU A 120 -5.55 -4.09 0.42
N GLY A 121 -5.12 -5.14 1.15
CA GLY A 121 -5.95 -6.28 1.55
C GLY A 121 -6.10 -7.28 0.41
N GLY A 122 -5.30 -8.36 0.43
CA GLY A 122 -5.38 -9.43 -0.56
C GLY A 122 -6.47 -10.48 -0.28
N SER A 123 -6.57 -11.50 -1.14
CA SER A 123 -7.56 -12.59 -1.00
C SER A 123 -7.48 -13.34 0.34
N LEU A 124 -6.30 -13.39 0.95
CA LEU A 124 -6.11 -13.97 2.28
C LEU A 124 -6.86 -13.19 3.37
N CYS A 125 -6.91 -11.87 3.28
CA CYS A 125 -7.62 -11.02 4.24
C CYS A 125 -9.12 -11.35 4.27
N GLU A 126 -9.75 -11.47 3.09
CA GLU A 126 -11.19 -11.75 3.00
C GLU A 126 -11.56 -13.13 3.55
N ASN A 127 -10.66 -14.11 3.46
CA ASN A 127 -10.91 -15.47 3.92
C ASN A 127 -10.59 -15.68 5.40
N LEU A 128 -9.51 -15.08 5.90
CA LEU A 128 -9.00 -15.32 7.26
C LEU A 128 -9.40 -14.24 8.25
N ILE A 129 -9.83 -13.04 7.86
CA ILE A 129 -10.34 -12.02 8.80
C ILE A 129 -11.86 -12.05 8.81
N ASP A 130 -12.46 -12.04 10.00
CA ASP A 130 -13.90 -11.93 10.16
C ASP A 130 -14.41 -10.58 9.63
N GLY A 131 -15.13 -10.60 8.50
CA GLY A 131 -15.57 -9.38 7.82
C GLY A 131 -14.50 -8.77 6.91
N GLY A 132 -13.45 -9.53 6.58
CA GLY A 132 -12.39 -9.13 5.65
C GLY A 132 -11.74 -7.82 6.08
N LYS A 133 -11.45 -6.95 5.11
CA LYS A 133 -10.86 -5.63 5.37
C LYS A 133 -11.70 -4.78 6.32
N ARG A 134 -13.03 -4.87 6.24
CA ARG A 134 -13.97 -4.10 7.08
C ARG A 134 -14.02 -4.57 8.53
N GLY A 135 -13.56 -5.80 8.80
CA GLY A 135 -13.46 -6.38 10.13
C GLY A 135 -12.34 -5.81 11.00
N ILE A 136 -11.42 -5.04 10.40
CA ILE A 136 -10.30 -4.43 11.12
C ILE A 136 -10.74 -3.10 11.74
N SER A 137 -10.71 -3.04 13.07
CA SER A 137 -10.95 -1.82 13.82
C SER A 137 -9.62 -1.11 14.13
N ILE A 138 -9.53 0.18 13.80
CA ILE A 138 -8.33 1.00 13.96
C ILE A 138 -8.63 2.13 14.94
N HIS A 139 -7.79 2.26 15.97
CA HIS A 139 -7.86 3.35 16.94
C HIS A 139 -6.49 4.01 17.09
N SER A 140 -6.45 5.33 17.05
CA SER A 140 -5.29 6.13 17.43
C SER A 140 -5.49 6.67 18.85
N THR A 141 -4.42 6.72 19.63
CA THR A 141 -4.42 7.30 20.96
C THR A 141 -3.12 8.08 21.14
N LEU A 142 -3.21 9.34 21.54
CA LEU A 142 -2.08 10.12 21.98
C LEU A 142 -1.80 9.74 23.44
N LEU A 143 -0.63 9.19 23.70
CA LEU A 143 -0.15 8.88 25.04
C LEU A 143 0.70 10.03 25.57
N GLU A 144 0.83 10.08 26.89
CA GLU A 144 1.74 10.99 27.58
C GLU A 144 3.19 10.80 27.10
N GLY A 145 3.97 11.90 27.03
CA GLY A 145 5.35 11.88 26.54
C GLY A 145 5.50 11.91 25.02
N GLU A 146 4.59 12.59 24.31
CA GLU A 146 4.62 12.76 22.84
C GLU A 146 4.62 11.42 22.08
N GLN A 147 3.98 10.38 22.61
CA GLN A 147 3.91 9.08 21.95
C GLN A 147 2.55 8.88 21.30
N LEU A 148 2.53 8.57 20.00
CA LEU A 148 1.34 8.14 19.30
C LEU A 148 1.25 6.61 19.34
N GLN A 149 0.09 6.09 19.74
CA GLN A 149 -0.24 4.69 19.72
C GLN A 149 -1.31 4.41 18.65
N ILE A 150 -1.05 3.45 17.77
CA ILE A 150 -2.02 2.90 16.82
C ILE A 150 -2.37 1.48 17.26
N LYS A 151 -3.65 1.20 17.46
CA LYS A 151 -4.18 -0.14 17.79
C LYS A 151 -5.04 -0.62 16.63
N ALA A 152 -4.70 -1.79 16.09
CA ALA A 152 -5.52 -2.53 15.14
C ALA A 152 -6.07 -3.78 15.83
N ALA A 153 -7.39 -3.94 15.86
CA ALA A 153 -8.04 -5.13 16.44
C ALA A 153 -8.93 -5.81 15.40
N TYR A 154 -8.79 -7.12 15.28
CA TYR A 154 -9.46 -7.95 14.29
C TYR A 154 -9.60 -9.39 14.81
N THR A 155 -10.48 -10.17 14.18
CA THR A 155 -10.70 -11.58 14.54
C THR A 155 -10.25 -12.45 13.37
N LEU A 156 -9.29 -13.34 13.63
CA LEU A 156 -8.85 -14.35 12.67
C LEU A 156 -9.81 -15.55 12.69
N LYS A 157 -10.15 -16.05 11.52
CA LYS A 157 -10.86 -17.30 11.25
C LYS A 157 -9.86 -18.26 10.63
N VAL A 158 -9.59 -19.37 11.31
CA VAL A 158 -8.65 -20.38 10.81
C VAL A 158 -9.44 -21.56 10.27
N PRO A 159 -9.45 -21.78 8.94
CA PRO A 159 -10.06 -22.97 8.36
C PRO A 159 -9.11 -24.15 8.57
N VAL A 160 -9.26 -24.87 9.68
CA VAL A 160 -8.62 -26.17 9.87
C VAL A 160 -9.55 -27.27 9.36
N PRO A 161 -9.06 -28.23 8.57
CA PRO A 161 -9.87 -29.39 8.20
C PRO A 161 -10.25 -30.17 9.47
N PHE A 162 -11.48 -30.67 9.52
CA PHE A 162 -12.06 -31.50 10.59
C PHE A 162 -12.47 -30.81 11.90
N PHE A 163 -11.97 -29.62 12.22
CA PHE A 163 -12.43 -28.83 13.37
C PHE A 163 -13.22 -27.60 12.91
N SER A 164 -14.39 -27.36 13.51
CA SER A 164 -15.23 -26.23 13.12
C SER A 164 -14.62 -24.89 13.57
N GLY A 165 -14.09 -24.14 12.60
CA GLY A 165 -13.98 -22.69 12.59
C GLY A 165 -13.34 -22.04 13.83
N LEU A 166 -12.07 -22.34 14.11
CA LEU A 166 -11.31 -21.67 15.16
C LEU A 166 -11.28 -20.16 14.93
N ARG A 167 -11.62 -19.38 15.97
CA ARG A 167 -11.61 -17.92 15.94
C ARG A 167 -10.70 -17.37 17.01
N PHE A 168 -9.81 -16.45 16.62
CA PHE A 168 -8.85 -15.83 17.54
C PHE A 168 -8.94 -14.31 17.42
N ARG A 169 -9.17 -13.62 18.54
CA ARG A 169 -9.09 -12.17 18.58
C ARG A 169 -7.63 -11.74 18.64
N LYS A 170 -7.20 -10.96 17.66
CA LYS A 170 -5.85 -10.38 17.60
C LYS A 170 -5.91 -8.87 17.83
N LYS A 171 -4.87 -8.36 18.48
CA LYS A 171 -4.67 -6.94 18.74
C LYS A 171 -3.22 -6.59 18.42
N THR A 172 -3.00 -5.81 17.39
CA THR A 172 -1.69 -5.30 16.99
C THR A 172 -1.58 -3.87 17.49
N THR A 173 -0.54 -3.60 18.28
CA THR A 173 -0.31 -2.27 18.87
C THR A 173 1.05 -1.76 18.45
N VAL A 174 1.08 -0.61 17.80
CA VAL A 174 2.32 0.08 17.43
C VAL A 174 2.39 1.38 18.20
N LYS A 175 3.53 1.64 18.86
CA LYS A 175 3.84 2.91 19.49
C LYS A 175 4.93 3.60 18.70
N ARG A 176 4.81 4.91 18.48
CA ARG A 176 5.83 5.71 17.82
C ARG A 176 5.85 7.11 18.43
N ARG A 177 7.04 7.63 18.67
CA ARG A 177 7.20 9.02 19.12
C ARG A 177 6.74 9.98 18.00
N ILE A 178 5.99 11.00 18.38
CA ILE A 178 5.61 12.10 17.51
C ILE A 178 6.88 12.81 17.08
N PHE A 179 6.90 13.20 15.81
CA PHE A 179 7.92 14.09 15.33
C PHE A 179 7.53 15.52 15.68
N SER A 180 7.97 16.00 16.85
CA SER A 180 7.79 17.39 17.27
C SER A 180 8.68 18.36 16.49
N GLY A 181 9.59 17.84 15.65
CA GLY A 181 10.64 18.63 15.02
C GLY A 181 11.74 18.98 16.02
N TYR A 182 12.62 19.90 15.64
CA TYR A 182 13.55 20.52 16.58
C TYR A 182 12.78 21.60 17.35
N VAL A 183 11.99 21.20 18.34
CA VAL A 183 11.46 22.16 19.32
C VAL A 183 12.64 22.48 20.24
N LYS A 184 13.21 23.67 20.12
CA LYS A 184 14.03 24.21 21.22
C LYS A 184 13.16 24.11 22.47
N HIS A 185 13.59 23.31 23.44
CA HIS A 185 12.98 23.34 24.76
C HIS A 185 12.93 24.80 25.21
N TRP A 186 11.73 25.32 25.48
CA TRP A 186 11.49 26.65 26.06
C TRP A 186 11.90 26.69 27.54
N GLY A 187 13.09 26.17 27.87
CA GLY A 187 13.51 25.95 29.25
C GLY A 187 15.00 26.11 29.53
N GLU A 188 15.86 26.26 28.51
CA GLU A 188 17.24 26.72 28.73
C GLU A 188 17.30 28.19 28.30
N TYR A 189 16.98 29.06 29.25
CA TYR A 189 17.38 30.46 29.25
C TYR A 189 18.90 30.51 29.48
N GLU A 190 19.66 30.07 28.48
CA GLU A 190 21.04 30.55 28.32
C GLU A 190 20.91 31.94 27.68
N GLU A 191 21.52 32.92 28.33
CA GLU A 191 21.30 34.35 28.16
C GLU A 191 21.17 34.82 26.70
N ALA A 192 20.22 35.73 26.52
CA ALA A 192 19.85 36.32 25.26
C ALA A 192 21.04 37.01 24.57
N GLY A 193 21.42 36.48 23.41
CA GLY A 193 22.24 37.20 22.44
C GLY A 193 22.71 36.34 21.28
N ASP A 194 23.27 35.17 21.57
CA ASP A 194 24.30 34.61 20.67
C ASP A 194 23.98 33.23 20.06
N ASN A 195 22.90 32.58 20.48
CA ASN A 195 22.47 31.25 20.00
C ASN A 195 21.12 31.26 19.23
N GLN A 196 20.68 32.43 18.74
CA GLN A 196 19.49 32.51 17.87
C GLN A 196 19.75 31.76 16.56
N ILE A 197 18.88 30.80 16.21
CA ILE A 197 18.96 30.10 14.93
C ILE A 197 18.30 30.99 13.87
N VAL A 198 18.98 31.15 12.75
CA VAL A 198 18.47 31.85 11.57
C VAL A 198 18.65 30.99 10.32
N TYR A 199 17.88 31.33 9.29
CA TYR A 199 17.79 30.60 8.04
C TYR A 199 18.49 31.39 6.94
N VAL A 200 19.40 30.73 6.24
CA VAL A 200 20.21 31.31 5.18
C VAL A 200 20.07 30.46 3.93
N ALA A 201 19.83 31.09 2.78
CA ALA A 201 19.90 30.41 1.50
C ALA A 201 21.38 30.20 1.13
N GLU A 202 21.71 29.07 0.51
CA GLU A 202 23.10 28.70 0.19
C GLU A 202 23.90 29.79 -0.55
N ASN A 203 23.23 30.57 -1.42
CA ASN A 203 23.81 31.73 -2.12
C ASN A 203 23.13 33.06 -1.73
N GLY A 204 22.55 33.14 -0.53
CA GLY A 204 21.84 34.31 -0.04
C GLY A 204 22.77 35.35 0.57
N VAL A 205 22.42 36.63 0.41
CA VAL A 205 23.14 37.77 1.03
C VAL A 205 22.45 38.28 2.31
N VAL A 206 21.32 37.68 2.66
CA VAL A 206 20.51 38.04 3.83
C VAL A 206 20.16 36.80 4.65
N TYR A 207 20.03 36.99 5.96
CA TYR A 207 19.52 35.97 6.86
C TYR A 207 18.05 36.22 7.22
N HIS A 208 17.35 35.15 7.56
CA HIS A 208 15.93 35.15 7.89
C HIS A 208 15.71 34.59 9.29
N LYS A 209 14.84 35.21 10.10
CA LYS A 209 14.47 34.65 11.41
C LYS A 209 13.33 33.62 11.31
N ASP A 210 12.57 33.66 10.22
CA ASP A 210 11.43 32.79 9.97
C ASP A 210 11.70 31.90 8.74
N SER A 211 11.65 30.57 8.93
CA SER A 211 11.82 29.58 7.85
C SER A 211 10.75 29.67 6.77
N SER A 212 9.57 30.20 7.12
CA SER A 212 8.42 30.35 6.23
C SER A 212 8.40 31.69 5.49
N CYS A 213 9.41 32.55 5.70
CA CYS A 213 9.50 33.85 5.05
C CYS A 213 9.42 33.69 3.52
N SER A 214 8.53 34.46 2.88
CA SER A 214 8.25 34.36 1.43
C SER A 214 9.47 34.59 0.53
N HIS A 215 10.52 35.24 1.03
CA HIS A 215 11.76 35.45 0.29
C HIS A 215 12.61 34.17 0.16
N ILE A 216 12.51 33.24 1.11
CA ILE A 216 13.21 31.94 1.07
C ILE A 216 12.26 30.78 0.73
N CYS A 217 11.02 30.83 1.21
CA CYS A 217 9.99 29.84 0.96
C CYS A 217 9.03 30.37 -0.11
N LEU A 218 9.40 30.19 -1.39
CA LEU A 218 8.57 30.63 -2.51
C LEU A 218 7.28 29.80 -2.58
N LYS A 219 6.13 30.48 -2.69
CA LYS A 219 4.88 29.83 -3.07
C LYS A 219 4.95 29.50 -4.56
N ILE A 220 5.01 28.20 -4.86
CA ILE A 220 5.05 27.69 -6.23
C ILE A 220 3.64 27.28 -6.63
N THR A 221 3.15 27.86 -7.72
CA THR A 221 1.89 27.45 -8.32
C THR A 221 2.22 26.60 -9.56
N GLY A 222 1.73 25.36 -9.58
CA GLY A 222 1.71 24.56 -10.81
C GLY A 222 0.45 24.92 -11.59
N SER A 223 0.57 25.52 -12.77
CA SER A 223 -0.60 25.83 -13.61
C SER A 223 -0.84 24.68 -14.60
N ALA A 224 -2.09 24.21 -14.65
CA ALA A 224 -2.57 23.37 -15.76
C ALA A 224 -2.82 24.20 -17.03
N ALA A 225 -3.06 25.51 -16.87
CA ALA A 225 -3.21 26.48 -17.95
C ALA A 225 -1.83 26.91 -18.49
N ILE A 226 -1.13 25.97 -19.14
CA ILE A 226 0.20 26.16 -19.73
C ILE A 226 0.20 27.34 -20.72
N GLN A 227 -0.88 27.50 -21.50
CA GLN A 227 -0.99 28.56 -22.51
C GLN A 227 -1.02 29.97 -21.90
N GLU A 228 -1.67 30.16 -20.75
CA GLU A 228 -1.74 31.49 -20.12
C GLU A 228 -0.35 31.97 -19.65
N VAL A 229 0.45 31.07 -19.10
CA VAL A 229 1.82 31.38 -18.66
C VAL A 229 2.74 31.62 -19.86
N LEU A 230 2.63 30.81 -20.92
CA LEU A 230 3.43 30.97 -22.14
C LEU A 230 3.12 32.26 -22.90
N HIS A 231 1.86 32.70 -22.89
CA HIS A 231 1.44 33.94 -23.54
C HIS A 231 1.67 35.17 -22.65
N SER A 232 1.95 34.99 -21.35
CA SER A 232 2.28 36.09 -20.47
C SER A 232 3.67 36.65 -20.78
N SER A 233 3.78 37.95 -20.95
CA SER A 233 5.08 38.65 -21.05
C SER A 233 5.84 38.70 -19.72
N LYS A 234 5.22 38.23 -18.63
CA LYS A 234 5.77 38.28 -17.27
C LYS A 234 6.87 37.23 -17.04
N TYR A 235 6.76 36.04 -17.64
CA TYR A 235 7.64 34.92 -17.32
C TYR A 235 8.42 34.44 -18.55
N ALA A 236 9.75 34.48 -18.48
CA ALA A 236 10.66 33.92 -19.46
C ALA A 236 10.89 32.40 -19.25
N ALA A 237 11.39 31.72 -20.28
CA ALA A 237 11.74 30.31 -20.19
C ALA A 237 13.02 30.13 -19.34
N CYS A 238 12.96 29.29 -18.30
CA CYS A 238 14.16 29.00 -17.51
C CYS A 238 15.18 28.17 -18.32
N GLU A 239 16.36 28.74 -18.56
CA GLU A 239 17.45 28.12 -19.35
C GLU A 239 17.91 26.75 -18.82
N LYS A 240 17.81 26.54 -17.50
CA LYS A 240 18.30 25.31 -16.84
C LYS A 240 17.38 24.11 -17.06
N CYS A 241 16.07 24.34 -17.16
CA CYS A 241 15.07 23.27 -17.17
C CYS A 241 14.16 23.26 -18.40
N ILE A 242 14.15 24.34 -19.19
CA ILE A 242 13.43 24.43 -20.46
C ILE A 242 14.44 24.33 -21.60
N LYS A 243 14.38 23.24 -22.37
CA LYS A 243 15.16 23.05 -23.59
C LYS A 243 14.27 23.33 -24.81
N LYS A 244 14.81 24.03 -25.82
CA LYS A 244 14.10 24.31 -27.09
C LYS A 244 13.59 22.98 -27.70
N GLY A 245 12.30 22.92 -28.03
CA GLY A 245 11.66 21.77 -28.68
C GLY A 245 11.00 20.74 -27.77
N LYS A 246 11.06 20.89 -26.43
CA LYS A 246 10.37 20.00 -25.49
C LYS A 246 9.21 20.71 -24.81
N ASN A 247 7.97 20.26 -25.07
CA ASN A 247 6.78 20.78 -24.41
C ASN A 247 6.67 20.17 -22.99
N PRO A 248 6.74 20.98 -21.93
CA PRO A 248 6.58 20.48 -20.57
C PRO A 248 5.11 20.13 -20.28
N SER A 249 4.88 19.04 -19.55
CA SER A 249 3.53 18.60 -19.15
C SER A 249 2.91 19.46 -18.05
N ALA A 250 3.73 20.23 -17.33
CA ALA A 250 3.31 21.20 -16.34
C ALA A 250 4.33 22.33 -16.25
N LEU A 251 3.85 23.54 -15.97
CA LEU A 251 4.68 24.70 -15.71
C LEU A 251 4.57 25.14 -14.25
N PHE A 252 5.71 25.48 -13.68
CA PHE A 252 5.83 25.98 -12.31
C PHE A 252 6.32 27.42 -12.35
N VAL A 253 5.57 28.30 -11.69
CA VAL A 253 5.88 29.72 -11.54
C VAL A 253 5.81 30.12 -10.07
N THR A 254 6.45 31.23 -9.74
CA THR A 254 6.36 31.84 -8.40
C THR A 254 5.83 33.25 -8.53
N ALA A 255 5.11 33.75 -7.53
CA ALA A 255 4.44 35.05 -7.59
C ALA A 255 5.39 36.23 -7.94
N TYR A 256 6.63 36.14 -7.45
CA TYR A 256 7.68 37.14 -7.60
C TYR A 256 8.79 36.74 -8.59
N GLY A 257 8.68 35.57 -9.23
CA GLY A 257 9.65 35.11 -10.21
C GLY A 257 9.43 35.76 -11.57
N ASP A 258 10.48 35.74 -12.39
CA ASP A 258 10.51 36.20 -13.77
C ASP A 258 10.64 35.04 -14.77
N CYS A 259 10.77 33.81 -14.29
CA CYS A 259 10.93 32.61 -15.11
C CYS A 259 9.87 31.55 -14.79
N TYR A 260 9.51 30.75 -15.80
CA TYR A 260 8.75 29.51 -15.64
C TYR A 260 9.67 28.29 -15.74
N HIS A 261 9.31 27.23 -15.01
CA HIS A 261 10.10 26.01 -14.89
C HIS A 261 9.29 24.76 -15.26
N SER A 262 9.96 23.73 -15.80
CA SER A 262 9.33 22.43 -16.12
C SER A 262 9.32 21.43 -14.96
N THR A 263 10.08 21.71 -13.89
CA THR A 263 10.22 20.80 -12.74
C THR A 263 10.41 21.57 -11.44
N LEU A 264 9.77 21.09 -10.37
CA LEU A 264 9.98 21.56 -8.99
C LEU A 264 11.43 21.37 -8.50
N GLY A 265 12.18 20.45 -9.13
CA GLY A 265 13.58 20.17 -8.80
C GLY A 265 14.59 21.12 -9.45
N CYS A 266 14.16 22.10 -10.25
CA CYS A 266 15.08 23.01 -10.92
C CYS A 266 15.86 23.84 -9.89
N SER A 267 17.19 23.90 -10.01
CA SER A 267 18.04 24.72 -9.14
C SER A 267 17.81 26.23 -9.28
N GLY A 268 17.17 26.67 -10.36
CA GLY A 268 16.68 28.05 -10.50
C GLY A 268 15.40 28.34 -9.71
N LEU A 269 14.64 27.29 -9.36
CA LEU A 269 13.37 27.39 -8.63
C LEU A 269 13.55 27.07 -7.14
N LYS A 270 14.34 26.04 -6.82
CA LYS A 270 14.63 25.61 -5.46
C LYS A 270 15.76 26.44 -4.86
N ARG A 271 15.57 26.90 -3.62
CA ARG A 271 16.65 27.42 -2.77
C ARG A 271 16.97 26.39 -1.69
N THR A 272 18.22 25.95 -1.59
CA THR A 272 18.69 25.16 -0.45
C THR A 272 18.80 26.09 0.76
N ILE A 273 18.05 25.80 1.82
CA ILE A 273 18.03 26.62 3.05
C ILE A 273 18.79 25.85 4.13
N LYS A 274 19.73 26.53 4.79
CA LYS A 274 20.50 26.01 5.93
C LYS A 274 20.06 26.76 7.19
N ALA A 275 19.88 26.02 8.28
CA ALA A 275 19.67 26.60 9.60
C ALA A 275 21.03 26.73 10.28
N VAL A 276 21.42 27.95 10.64
CA VAL A 276 22.74 28.29 11.21
C VAL A 276 22.54 29.18 12.43
N LYS A 277 23.51 29.22 13.35
CA LYS A 277 23.45 30.17 14.46
C LYS A 277 23.76 31.58 13.95
N LEU A 278 23.13 32.60 14.52
CA LEU A 278 23.28 33.99 14.07
C LEU A 278 24.75 34.44 14.03
N LYS A 279 25.57 33.98 14.98
CA LYS A 279 27.03 34.22 15.01
C LYS A 279 27.79 33.62 13.82
N ASP A 280 27.31 32.52 13.23
CA ASP A 280 27.97 31.82 12.13
C ASP A 280 27.60 32.43 10.75
N VAL A 281 26.68 33.39 10.73
CA VAL A 281 26.15 34.00 9.50
C VAL A 281 27.09 35.05 8.91
N GLY A 282 28.07 35.53 9.70
CA GLY A 282 29.02 36.56 9.27
C GLY A 282 28.33 37.89 8.94
N ASN A 283 28.75 38.56 7.87
CA ASN A 283 28.30 39.92 7.49
C ASN A 283 26.99 39.96 6.69
N MET A 284 26.11 38.95 6.79
CA MET A 284 24.84 39.00 6.06
C MET A 284 23.86 39.97 6.70
N ARG A 285 23.11 40.70 5.86
CA ARG A 285 22.13 41.68 6.34
C ARG A 285 20.85 40.99 6.83
N PRO A 286 20.12 41.54 7.80
CA PRO A 286 18.80 41.04 8.17
C PRO A 286 17.84 41.18 6.99
N CYS A 287 17.00 40.17 6.78
CA CYS A 287 15.87 40.27 5.87
C CYS A 287 14.89 41.37 6.31
N SER A 288 14.57 42.28 5.38
CA SER A 288 13.63 43.39 5.57
C SER A 288 12.17 43.03 5.88
N ARG A 289 11.79 41.74 5.80
CA ARG A 289 10.43 41.27 6.11
C ARG A 289 10.34 40.52 7.45
N CYS A 290 11.30 39.64 7.71
CA CYS A 290 11.24 38.74 8.88
C CYS A 290 12.32 39.02 9.93
N ALA A 291 13.26 39.92 9.66
CA ALA A 291 14.37 40.22 10.56
C ALA A 291 14.63 41.71 10.75
N SER A 292 13.90 42.59 10.05
CA SER A 292 13.82 44.02 10.35
C SER A 292 13.14 44.21 11.70
N GLY A 293 13.89 44.68 12.69
CA GLY A 293 13.39 44.94 14.03
C GLY A 293 12.23 45.94 14.01
N ARG A 294 11.14 45.55 14.66
CA ARG A 294 10.36 46.45 15.51
C ARG A 294 10.72 46.12 16.94
#